data_AF-A0A673NGR9-F1
#
_entry.id   AF-A0A673NGR9-F1
#
_cell.length_a   1.000
_cell.length_b   1.000
_cell.length_c   1.000
_cell.angle_alpha   90.00
_cell.angle_beta   90.00
_cell.angle_gamma   90.00
#
_symmetry.space_group_name_H-M   'P 1'
#
loop_
_entity.id
_entity.type
_entity.pdbx_description
1 polymer ?
#
loop_
_entity_poly.entity_id
_entity_poly.type
_entity_poly.pdbx_seq_one_letter_code
_entity_poly.pdbx_strand_id
1 'polypeptide(L)'
;MAADEIVKGRTPKKRPELDSWTVLAIANSTENALRMVNDEMKQIRDAVIQNRLVLDTLMSERGGLCKMLGTLCCFHIPDYSENVTNIITHMRMWKL
;
A
#
# COMPACT_ATOMS: atom_id res chain seq x y z
N MET A 1 2.69 46.07 35.34
CA MET A 1 3.03 46.72 34.06
C MET A 1 4.40 46.20 33.67
N ALA A 2 4.63 45.42 32.62
CA ALA A 2 3.85 45.05 31.45
C ALA A 2 4.15 43.58 31.12
N ALA A 3 3.12 42.80 30.80
CA ALA A 3 3.24 41.42 30.34
C ALA A 3 2.37 41.28 29.09
N ASP A 4 2.69 42.01 28.02
CA ASP A 4 1.88 42.03 26.79
C ASP A 4 2.70 42.28 25.52
N GLU A 5 3.94 41.78 25.44
CA GLU A 5 4.64 41.72 24.16
C GLU A 5 5.25 40.33 23.97
N ILE A 6 4.65 39.56 23.07
CA ILE A 6 5.18 38.50 22.17
C ILE A 6 4.05 37.50 21.85
N VAL A 7 2.94 37.99 21.30
CA VAL A 7 2.21 37.23 20.27
C VAL A 7 2.09 38.16 19.08
N LYS A 8 3.24 38.44 18.44
CA LYS A 8 3.26 39.03 17.10
C LYS A 8 2.47 38.07 16.22
N GLY A 9 1.27 38.49 15.83
CA GLY A 9 0.27 37.67 15.15
C GLY A 9 0.90 36.86 14.04
N ARG A 10 0.99 35.54 14.26
CA ARG A 10 1.20 34.62 13.16
C ARG A 10 -0.11 34.66 12.39
N THR A 11 -0.12 35.37 11.27
CA THR A 11 -1.23 35.31 10.33
C THR A 11 -1.54 33.83 10.08
N PRO A 12 -2.82 33.42 10.05
CA PRO A 12 -3.16 32.05 9.68
C PRO A 12 -2.47 31.79 8.35
N LYS A 13 -1.56 30.81 8.30
CA LYS A 13 -0.87 30.43 7.06
C LYS A 13 -1.98 30.01 6.12
N LYS A 14 -2.38 30.89 5.20
CA LYS A 14 -3.42 30.60 4.21
C LYS A 14 -2.96 29.33 3.53
N ARG A 15 -3.76 28.26 3.64
CA ARG A 15 -3.49 27.04 2.90
C ARG A 15 -3.33 27.48 1.43
N PRO A 16 -2.22 27.17 0.75
CA PRO A 16 -2.10 27.50 -0.66
C PRO A 16 -3.34 26.98 -1.35
N GLU A 17 -4.00 27.84 -2.11
CA GLU A 17 -5.10 27.41 -2.97
C GLU A 17 -4.54 26.29 -3.86
N LEU A 18 -5.19 25.13 -3.83
CA LEU A 18 -4.68 23.92 -4.46
C LEU A 18 -4.73 24.14 -5.98
N ASP A 19 -3.58 24.42 -6.59
CA ASP A 19 -3.51 24.63 -8.03
C ASP A 19 -3.66 23.31 -8.79
N SER A 20 -4.22 23.37 -10.00
CA SER A 20 -4.50 22.19 -10.82
C SER A 20 -3.24 21.36 -11.10
N TRP A 21 -2.08 22.02 -11.20
CA TRP A 21 -0.79 21.36 -11.46
C TRP A 21 -0.30 20.54 -10.27
N THR A 22 -0.44 21.05 -9.03
CA THR A 22 -0.08 20.30 -7.83
C THR A 22 -0.92 19.03 -7.70
N VAL A 23 -2.22 19.10 -8.01
CA VAL A 23 -3.10 17.91 -8.01
C VAL A 23 -2.62 16.88 -9.03
N LEU A 24 -2.30 17.32 -10.26
CA LEU A 24 -1.81 16.44 -11.31
C LEU A 24 -0.46 15.80 -10.96
N ALA A 25 0.47 16.57 -10.39
CA ALA A 25 1.78 16.09 -9.98
C ALA A 25 1.68 15.02 -8.88
N ILE A 26 0.81 15.25 -7.89
CA ILE A 26 0.54 14.27 -6.83
C ILE A 26 -0.15 13.02 -7.41
N ALA A 27 -1.13 13.19 -8.31
CA ALA A 27 -1.81 12.06 -8.94
C ALA A 27 -0.83 11.18 -9.75
N ASN A 28 0.07 11.79 -10.51
CA ASN A 28 1.10 11.08 -11.28
C ASN A 28 2.09 10.33 -10.36
N SER A 29 2.53 10.98 -9.28
CA SER A 29 3.43 10.35 -8.30
C SER A 29 2.77 9.20 -7.57
N THR A 30 1.50 9.38 -7.18
CA THR A 30 0.69 8.36 -6.50
C THR A 30 0.44 7.16 -7.41
N GLU A 31 0.11 7.40 -8.68
CA GLU A 31 -0.07 6.35 -9.67
C GLU A 31 1.19 5.49 -9.84
N ASN A 32 2.36 6.13 -9.98
CA ASN A 32 3.62 5.41 -10.09
C ASN A 32 3.97 4.61 -8.83
N ALA A 33 3.71 5.18 -7.64
CA ALA A 33 3.91 4.48 -6.38
C ALA A 33 3.01 3.24 -6.26
N LEU A 34 1.72 3.38 -6.60
CA LEU A 34 0.77 2.25 -6.59
C LEU A 34 1.18 1.15 -7.55
N ARG A 35 1.72 1.49 -8.74
CA ARG A 35 2.24 0.50 -9.68
C ARG A 35 3.40 -0.30 -9.07
N MET A 36 4.39 0.38 -8.50
CA MET A 36 5.55 -0.30 -7.88
C MET A 36 5.11 -1.21 -6.72
N VAL A 37 4.23 -0.72 -5.85
CA VAL A 37 3.70 -1.52 -4.74
C VAL A 37 2.88 -2.71 -5.25
N ASN A 38 2.10 -2.56 -6.31
CA ASN A 38 1.34 -3.66 -6.90
C ASN A 38 2.24 -4.77 -7.45
N ASP A 39 3.31 -4.38 -8.16
CA ASP A 39 4.31 -5.30 -8.70
C ASP A 39 5.03 -6.05 -7.57
N GLU A 40 5.42 -5.34 -6.49
CA GLU A 40 6.05 -5.93 -5.31
C GLU A 40 5.09 -6.91 -4.59
N MET A 41 3.83 -6.51 -4.36
CA MET A 41 2.83 -7.34 -3.70
C MET A 41 2.54 -8.63 -4.48
N LYS A 42 2.54 -8.57 -5.82
CA LYS A 42 2.41 -9.76 -6.66
C LYS A 42 3.58 -10.73 -6.44
N GLN A 43 4.82 -10.23 -6.42
CA GLN A 43 6.00 -11.06 -6.19
C GLN A 43 6.03 -11.65 -4.77
N ILE A 44 5.68 -10.85 -3.76
CA ILE A 44 5.58 -11.32 -2.37
C ILE A 44 4.54 -12.43 -2.26
N ARG A 45 3.38 -12.25 -2.90
CA ARG A 45 2.33 -13.28 -2.91
C ARG A 45 2.85 -14.60 -3.48
N ASP A 46 3.52 -14.57 -4.63
CA ASP A 46 4.06 -15.77 -5.26
C ASP A 46 5.12 -16.44 -4.38
N ALA A 47 6.04 -15.66 -3.80
CA ALA A 47 7.06 -16.17 -2.90
C ALA A 47 6.45 -16.82 -1.65
N VAL A 48 5.44 -16.21 -1.04
CA VAL A 48 4.77 -16.76 0.15
C VAL A 48 4.02 -18.05 -0.18
N ILE A 49 3.34 -18.13 -1.33
CA ILE A 49 2.66 -19.35 -1.78
C ILE A 49 3.67 -20.48 -2.00
N GLN A 50 4.79 -20.19 -2.66
CA GLN A 50 5.86 -21.18 -2.87
C GLN A 50 6.47 -21.65 -1.55
N ASN A 51 6.78 -20.73 -0.63
CA ASN A 51 7.29 -21.06 0.70
C ASN A 51 6.29 -21.94 1.48
N ARG A 52 4.99 -21.66 1.37
CA ARG A 52 3.94 -22.46 2.01
C ARG A 52 3.94 -23.90 1.49
N LEU A 53 4.04 -24.09 0.17
CA LEU A 53 4.09 -25.42 -0.47
C LEU A 53 5.29 -26.24 0.04
N VAL A 54 6.47 -25.61 0.10
CA VAL A 54 7.69 -26.26 0.63
C VAL A 54 7.49 -26.61 2.11
N LEU A 55 6.94 -25.69 2.91
CA LEU A 55 6.68 -25.96 4.33
C LEU A 55 5.64 -27.06 4.55
N ASP A 56 4.59 -27.14 3.73
CA ASP A 56 3.62 -28.23 3.80
C ASP A 56 4.25 -29.57 3.48
N THR A 57 5.19 -29.61 2.52
CA THR A 57 5.96 -30.81 2.19
C THR A 57 6.84 -31.23 3.38
N LEU A 58 7.60 -30.30 3.94
CA LEU A 58 8.50 -30.56 5.08
C LEU A 58 7.75 -30.98 6.35
N MET A 59 6.54 -30.48 6.55
CA MET A 59 5.75 -30.76 7.75
C MET A 59 4.77 -31.92 7.56
N SER A 60 4.68 -32.51 6.37
CA SER A 60 3.74 -33.60 6.07
C SER A 60 3.86 -34.76 7.06
N GLU A 61 5.09 -35.20 7.36
CA GLU A 61 5.36 -36.27 8.34
C GLU A 61 5.02 -35.88 9.79
N ARG A 62 4.95 -34.58 10.09
CA ARG A 62 4.60 -34.05 11.42
C ARG A 62 3.10 -33.74 11.55
N GLY A 63 2.29 -34.20 10.60
CA GLY A 63 0.85 -33.94 10.54
C GLY A 63 0.49 -32.59 9.94
N GLY A 64 1.40 -31.99 9.16
CA GLY A 64 1.21 -30.75 8.43
C GLY A 64 1.43 -29.49 9.27
N LEU A 65 1.53 -28.35 8.58
CA LEU A 65 1.72 -27.05 9.22
C LEU A 65 0.57 -26.70 10.18
N CYS A 66 -0.65 -27.11 9.84
CA CYS A 66 -1.85 -26.95 10.66
C CYS A 66 -1.68 -27.52 12.06
N LYS A 67 -1.23 -28.78 12.17
CA LYS A 67 -1.03 -29.47 13.44
C LYS A 67 0.14 -28.89 14.22
N MET A 68 1.20 -28.47 13.53
CA MET A 68 2.40 -27.91 14.15
C MET A 68 2.19 -26.50 14.73
N LEU A 69 1.43 -25.63 14.06
CA LEU A 69 1.25 -24.23 14.47
C LEU A 69 -0.14 -23.90 15.04
N GLY A 70 -1.11 -24.80 14.90
CA GLY A 70 -2.46 -24.66 15.46
C GLY A 70 -3.35 -23.58 14.82
N THR A 71 -2.81 -22.72 13.95
CA THR A 71 -3.53 -21.55 13.41
C THR A 71 -3.41 -21.36 11.89
N LEU A 72 -2.55 -22.12 11.20
CA LEU A 72 -2.18 -21.91 9.78
C LEU A 72 -2.71 -23.00 8.83
N CYS A 73 -3.87 -23.56 9.17
CA CYS A 73 -4.48 -24.68 8.43
C CYS A 73 -4.97 -24.28 7.04
N CYS A 74 -5.52 -23.07 6.90
CA CYS A 74 -6.01 -22.53 5.65
C CYS A 74 -5.48 -21.10 5.51
N PHE A 75 -4.56 -20.89 4.57
CA PHE A 75 -4.02 -19.57 4.28
C PHE A 75 -4.39 -19.19 2.85
N HIS A 76 -5.13 -18.10 2.71
CA HIS A 76 -5.57 -17.59 1.42
C HIS A 76 -4.98 -16.19 1.21
N ILE A 77 -4.14 -16.04 0.19
CA ILE A 77 -3.69 -14.72 -0.27
C ILE A 77 -4.50 -14.38 -1.53
N PRO A 78 -5.43 -13.41 -1.45
CA PRO A 78 -6.15 -12.97 -2.63
C PRO A 78 -5.20 -12.32 -3.63
N ASP A 79 -5.52 -12.42 -4.91
CA ASP A 79 -4.81 -11.70 -5.97
C ASP A 79 -5.64 -10.50 -6.40
N TYR A 80 -5.23 -9.31 -5.97
CA TYR A 80 -5.86 -8.04 -6.36
C TYR A 80 -5.05 -7.29 -7.43
N SER A 81 -4.04 -7.94 -8.04
CA SER A 81 -3.12 -7.26 -8.95
C SER A 81 -3.83 -6.64 -10.15
N GLU A 82 -4.86 -7.32 -10.67
CA GLU A 82 -5.70 -6.81 -11.75
C GLU A 82 -6.60 -5.65 -11.29
N ASN A 83 -7.26 -5.77 -10.12
CA ASN A 83 -8.08 -4.69 -9.57
C ASN A 83 -7.28 -3.40 -9.38
N VAL A 84 -6.07 -3.51 -8.82
CA VAL A 84 -5.18 -2.38 -8.61
C VAL A 84 -4.69 -1.81 -9.95
N THR A 85 -4.37 -2.67 -10.92
CA THR A 85 -4.01 -2.24 -12.28
C THR A 85 -5.14 -1.46 -12.96
N ASN A 86 -6.39 -1.89 -12.78
CA ASN A 86 -7.57 -1.18 -13.30
C ASN A 86 -7.74 0.20 -12.66
N ILE A 87 -7.51 0.33 -11.35
CA ILE A 87 -7.54 1.63 -10.65
C ILE A 87 -6.44 2.55 -11.16
N ILE A 88 -5.21 2.05 -11.28
CA ILE A 88 -4.07 2.79 -11.85
C ILE A 88 -4.38 3.27 -13.27
N THR A 89 -4.95 2.39 -14.10
CA THR A 89 -5.36 2.73 -15.47
C THR A 89 -6.44 3.80 -15.47
N HIS A 90 -7.42 3.72 -14.57
CA HIS A 90 -8.41 4.77 -14.38
C HIS A 90 -7.77 6.10 -13.99
N MET A 91 -6.80 6.14 -13.08
CA MET A 91 -6.08 7.37 -12.73
C MET A 91 -5.36 8.02 -13.92
N ARG A 92 -4.90 7.23 -14.90
CA ARG A 92 -4.25 7.75 -16.12
C ARG A 92 -5.21 8.39 -17.11
N MET A 93 -6.47 7.94 -17.15
CA MET A 93 -7.47 8.48 -18.08
C MET A 93 -7.83 9.96 -17.82
N TRP A 94 -7.62 10.44 -16.60
CA TRP A 94 -7.88 11.82 -16.20
C TRP A 94 -6.67 12.75 -16.39
N LYS A 95 -5.59 12.28 -17.02
CA LYS A 95 -4.46 13.13 -17.43
C LYS A 95 -4.88 13.91 -18.69
N LEU A 96 -5.25 15.18 -18.52
CA LEU A 96 -5.43 16.15 -19.61
C LEU A 96 -4.12 16.38 -20.37
#